data_AF-A0A376BVJ6-F1
#
_entry.id   AF-A0A376BVJ6-F1
#
_cell.length_a   1.000
_cell.length_b   1.000
_cell.length_c   1.000
_cell.angle_alpha   90.00
_cell.angle_beta   90.00
_cell.angle_gamma   90.00
#
_symmetry.space_group_name_H-M   'P 1'
#
loop_
_entity.id
_entity.type
_entity.pdbx_description
1 polymer ?
#
loop_
_entity_poly.entity_id
_entity_poly.type
_entity_poly.pdbx_seq_one_letter_code
_entity_poly.pdbx_strand_id
1 'polypeptide(L)'
;MRTSFFIVLFLSCTERLPETVKAEITTIIQAFDGYKDLNCIASWLLFSGKQAPDFDFLFGEAWYRKIRESDYPIASGYLDGVEIIRENAHTLIPKFAHDPKMLLVLDPPYICTAQGSYRQDDYFGMVQFLRLMSVVRPPFIFFSSTRSEFVDYLDWVIESKQNGWERLSNYQKISLQTSLNYSAKYEDNLVFKF
;
A
#
# COMPACT_ATOMS: atom_id res chain seq x y z
N MET A 1 31.28 -2.83 13.88
CA MET A 1 31.04 -1.69 14.78
C MET A 1 30.29 -0.64 13.97
N ARG A 2 28.96 -0.63 14.03
CA ARG A 2 28.12 0.33 13.28
C ARG A 2 27.83 1.50 14.20
N THR A 3 28.49 2.62 13.97
CA THR A 3 28.29 3.85 14.73
C THR A 3 27.05 4.54 14.18
N SER A 4 25.90 4.34 14.82
CA SER A 4 24.71 5.14 14.56
C SER A 4 24.86 6.48 15.28
N PHE A 5 25.01 7.56 14.53
CA PHE A 5 24.95 8.92 15.07
C PHE A 5 23.48 9.34 15.19
N PHE A 6 23.04 9.62 16.42
CA PHE A 6 21.77 10.30 16.68
C PHE A 6 22.08 11.73 17.13
N ILE A 7 21.72 12.72 16.31
CA ILE A 7 21.69 14.13 16.72
C ILE A 7 20.35 14.36 17.43
N VAL A 8 20.39 14.59 18.75
CA VAL A 8 19.21 14.92 19.55
C VAL A 8 19.19 16.43 19.78
N LEU A 9 18.33 17.14 19.04
CA LEU A 9 17.99 18.55 19.30
C LEU A 9 16.54 18.61 19.81
N PHE A 10 16.33 19.05 21.04
CA PHE A 10 15.03 19.22 21.69
C PHE A 10 14.26 20.42 21.08
N LEU A 11 13.28 20.16 20.21
CA LEU A 11 12.30 21.15 19.70
C LEU A 11 10.93 20.45 19.52
N SER A 12 9.81 21.16 19.56
CA SER A 12 8.49 20.52 19.61
C SER A 12 8.08 19.84 18.28
N CYS A 13 7.35 18.72 18.36
CA CYS A 13 6.93 17.91 17.21
C CYS A 13 5.78 18.61 16.48
N THR A 14 6.13 19.43 15.49
CA THR A 14 5.31 20.02 14.38
C THR A 14 5.98 21.27 13.81
N GLU A 15 7.06 21.76 14.42
CA GLU A 15 7.79 22.94 13.97
C GLU A 15 8.53 22.70 12.66
N ARG A 16 8.52 23.73 11.80
CA ARG A 16 9.33 23.76 10.58
C ARG A 16 10.81 23.76 10.98
N LEU A 17 11.59 22.89 10.32
CA LEU A 17 13.03 22.85 10.53
C LEU A 17 13.67 24.15 10.03
N PRO A 18 14.59 24.76 10.80
CA PRO A 18 15.39 25.88 10.33
C PRO A 18 16.17 25.52 9.06
N GLU A 19 16.34 26.47 8.14
CA GLU A 19 17.03 26.22 6.86
C GLU A 19 18.50 25.79 7.06
N THR A 20 19.15 26.23 8.14
CA THR A 20 20.51 25.79 8.50
C THR A 20 20.55 24.29 8.83
N VAL A 21 19.64 23.83 9.68
CA VAL A 21 19.51 22.42 10.06
C VAL A 21 19.11 21.56 8.85
N LYS A 22 18.21 22.08 7.99
CA LYS A 22 17.86 21.42 6.73
C LYS A 22 19.08 21.21 5.83
N ALA A 23 19.95 22.21 5.70
CA ALA A 23 21.16 22.11 4.88
C ALA A 23 22.15 21.06 5.42
N GLU A 24 22.31 20.98 6.75
CA GLU A 24 23.14 19.96 7.40
C GLU A 24 22.59 18.55 7.16
N ILE A 25 21.29 18.33 7.40
CA ILE A 25 20.63 17.04 7.16
C ILE A 25 20.70 16.66 5.68
N THR A 26 20.51 17.61 4.77
CA THR A 26 20.65 17.37 3.31
C THR A 26 22.04 16.87 2.97
N THR A 27 23.07 17.50 3.53
CA THR A 27 24.47 17.09 3.32
C THR A 27 24.71 15.67 3.85
N ILE A 28 24.19 15.34 5.03
CA ILE A 28 24.31 14.00 5.61
C ILE A 28 23.61 12.95 4.73
N ILE A 29 22.39 13.22 4.26
CA ILE A 29 21.65 12.32 3.37
C ILE A 29 22.41 12.14 2.06
N GLN A 30 22.96 13.21 1.47
CA GLN A 30 23.71 13.14 0.22
C GLN A 30 25.03 12.37 0.38
N ALA A 31 25.75 12.58 1.48
CA ALA A 31 27.03 11.93 1.77
C ALA A 31 26.90 10.44 2.16
N PHE A 32 25.71 9.99 2.56
CA PHE A 32 25.47 8.57 2.84
C PHE A 32 25.67 7.71 1.58
N ASP A 33 26.51 6.69 1.67
CA ASP A 33 26.93 5.82 0.58
C ASP A 33 26.08 4.54 0.47
N GLY A 34 25.22 4.28 1.45
CA GLY A 34 24.28 3.16 1.46
C GLY A 34 22.96 3.43 0.72
N TYR A 35 22.06 2.44 0.78
CA TYR A 35 20.71 2.57 0.21
C TYR A 35 19.89 3.62 0.95
N LYS A 36 19.32 4.57 0.20
CA LYS A 36 18.48 5.66 0.73
C LYS A 36 17.04 5.37 0.38
N ASP A 37 16.26 4.95 1.38
CA ASP A 37 14.82 4.76 1.22
C ASP A 37 14.12 6.12 1.22
N LEU A 38 13.75 6.60 0.03
CA LEU A 38 13.08 7.88 -0.16
C LEU A 38 11.76 7.96 0.62
N ASN A 39 10.98 6.88 0.67
CA ASN A 39 9.68 6.87 1.35
C ASN A 39 9.87 6.98 2.86
N CYS A 40 10.87 6.28 3.40
CA CYS A 40 11.20 6.35 4.82
C CYS A 40 11.64 7.77 5.20
N ILE A 41 12.58 8.35 4.45
CA ILE A 41 13.10 9.70 4.71
C ILE A 41 11.99 10.76 4.54
N ALA A 42 11.18 10.66 3.50
CA ALA A 42 10.04 11.55 3.27
C ALA A 42 9.04 11.49 4.43
N SER A 43 8.78 10.30 4.99
CA SER A 43 7.86 10.13 6.13
C SER A 43 8.34 10.84 7.41
N TRP A 44 9.66 10.99 7.57
CA TRP A 44 10.28 11.66 8.71
C TRP A 44 10.35 13.19 8.57
N LEU A 45 10.36 13.70 7.34
CA LEU A 45 10.66 15.11 7.07
C LEU A 45 9.48 15.89 6.49
N LEU A 46 8.56 15.24 5.76
CA LEU A 46 7.43 15.90 5.12
C LEU A 46 6.15 15.89 5.98
N PHE A 47 5.21 16.76 5.63
CA PHE A 47 3.88 16.71 6.24
C PHE A 47 3.11 15.44 5.82
N SER A 48 2.17 14.96 6.67
CA SER A 48 1.45 13.71 6.40
C SER A 48 0.68 13.82 5.09
N GLY A 49 0.74 12.77 4.26
CA GLY A 49 0.07 12.71 2.96
C GLY A 49 0.87 13.29 1.78
N LYS A 50 2.05 13.89 1.98
CA LYS A 50 2.96 14.23 0.87
C LYS A 50 3.84 13.03 0.50
N GLN A 51 3.80 12.64 -0.76
CA GLN A 51 4.69 11.63 -1.34
C GLN A 51 5.73 12.32 -2.23
N ALA A 52 7.01 12.06 -1.98
CA ALA A 52 8.09 12.59 -2.80
C ALA A 52 8.38 11.63 -3.97
N PRO A 53 8.30 12.10 -5.23
CA PRO A 53 8.62 11.26 -6.40
C PRO A 53 10.13 11.03 -6.60
N ASP A 54 10.96 11.90 -6.04
CA ASP A 54 12.42 11.85 -6.09
C ASP A 54 13.04 12.71 -4.97
N PHE A 55 14.36 12.61 -4.81
CA PHE A 55 15.12 13.37 -3.81
C PHE A 55 15.15 14.87 -4.12
N ASP A 56 15.12 15.28 -5.38
CA ASP A 56 15.12 16.70 -5.75
C ASP A 56 13.84 17.38 -5.27
N PHE A 57 12.69 16.73 -5.48
CA PHE A 57 11.43 17.18 -4.88
C PHE A 57 11.52 17.24 -3.36
N LEU A 58 12.05 16.18 -2.72
CA LEU A 58 12.19 16.16 -1.26
C LEU A 58 13.03 17.34 -0.74
N PHE A 59 14.16 17.65 -1.37
CA PHE A 59 15.05 18.75 -0.95
C PHE A 59 14.46 20.14 -1.25
N GLY A 60 13.59 20.26 -2.24
CA GLY A 60 12.86 21.51 -2.55
C GLY A 60 11.78 21.86 -1.52
N GLU A 61 11.25 20.88 -0.80
CA GLU A 61 10.12 21.07 0.11
C GLU A 61 10.53 21.62 1.50
N ALA A 62 9.56 22.20 2.22
CA ALA A 62 9.75 22.57 3.62
C ALA A 62 9.72 21.31 4.51
N TRP A 63 10.70 21.17 5.41
CA TRP A 63 10.80 20.03 6.33
C TRP A 63 10.28 20.37 7.72
N TYR A 64 9.82 19.35 8.43
CA TYR A 64 9.26 19.45 9.76
C TYR A 64 9.88 18.39 10.68
N ARG A 65 9.98 18.69 11.98
CA ARG A 65 10.48 17.74 12.98
C ARG A 65 9.45 16.65 13.27
N LYS A 66 9.38 15.64 12.40
CA LYS A 66 8.52 14.44 12.57
C LYS A 66 9.30 13.15 12.80
N ILE A 67 10.60 13.26 13.02
CA ILE A 67 11.43 12.11 13.37
C ILE A 67 10.92 11.55 14.70
N ARG A 68 10.63 10.26 14.69
CA ARG A 68 10.22 9.55 15.88
C ARG A 68 11.41 9.48 16.85
N GLU A 69 11.21 9.96 18.07
CA GLU A 69 12.25 9.92 19.12
C GLU A 69 12.28 8.59 19.89
N SER A 70 11.21 7.78 19.79
CA SER A 70 11.15 6.46 20.42
C SER A 70 11.64 5.37 19.49
N ASP A 71 12.35 4.41 20.06
CA ASP A 71 12.76 3.19 19.35
C ASP A 71 11.56 2.44 18.79
N TYR A 72 11.79 1.74 17.68
CA TYR A 72 10.82 0.76 17.20
C TYR A 72 10.70 -0.37 18.23
N PRO A 73 9.48 -0.70 18.69
CA PRO A 73 9.32 -1.81 19.60
C PRO A 73 9.84 -3.07 18.93
N ILE A 74 10.49 -3.92 19.72
CA ILE A 74 10.97 -5.22 19.24
C ILE A 74 9.74 -6.05 18.86
N ALA A 75 9.57 -6.29 17.57
CA ALA A 75 8.47 -7.09 17.04
C ALA A 75 8.81 -8.59 17.11
N SER A 76 9.18 -9.07 18.31
CA SER A 76 9.56 -10.46 18.52
C SER A 76 8.38 -11.38 18.20
N GLY A 77 8.61 -12.33 17.30
CA GLY A 77 7.59 -13.24 16.81
C GLY A 77 6.58 -12.63 15.83
N TYR A 78 6.80 -11.39 15.36
CA TYR A 78 5.98 -10.79 14.33
C TYR A 78 6.18 -11.55 13.00
N LEU A 79 5.08 -12.05 12.45
CA LEU A 79 5.03 -12.95 11.28
C LEU A 79 5.56 -14.37 11.54
N ASP A 80 5.67 -14.80 12.80
CA ASP A 80 5.93 -16.22 13.09
C ASP A 80 4.83 -17.10 12.47
N GLY A 81 5.26 -18.18 11.81
CA GLY A 81 4.36 -19.08 11.09
C GLY A 81 3.83 -18.52 9.76
N VAL A 82 4.30 -17.36 9.31
CA VAL A 82 3.98 -16.81 7.98
C VAL A 82 5.07 -17.17 6.99
N GLU A 83 4.67 -17.78 5.86
CA GLU A 83 5.54 -17.96 4.71
C GLU A 83 5.44 -16.76 3.77
N ILE A 84 6.57 -16.11 3.49
CA ILE A 84 6.62 -14.95 2.58
C ILE A 84 7.14 -15.41 1.22
N ILE A 85 6.29 -15.27 0.19
CA ILE A 85 6.59 -15.69 -1.18
C ILE A 85 6.56 -14.47 -2.10
N ARG A 86 7.60 -14.34 -2.94
CA ARG A 86 7.63 -13.37 -4.04
C ARG A 86 7.21 -14.05 -5.34
N GLU A 87 5.91 -14.11 -5.60
CA GLU A 87 5.35 -14.73 -6.80
C GLU A 87 4.09 -14.00 -7.28
N ASN A 88 3.77 -14.10 -8.57
CA ASN A 88 2.53 -13.57 -9.11
C ASN A 88 1.32 -14.36 -8.57
N ALA A 89 0.27 -13.67 -8.09
CA ALA A 89 -0.92 -14.30 -7.54
C ALA A 89 -1.61 -15.26 -8.53
N HIS A 90 -1.57 -14.97 -9.84
CA HIS A 90 -2.13 -15.83 -10.89
C HIS A 90 -1.45 -17.20 -10.96
N THR A 91 -0.17 -17.31 -10.60
CA THR A 91 0.57 -18.58 -10.58
C THR A 91 0.56 -19.23 -9.20
N LEU A 92 0.50 -18.43 -8.13
CA LEU A 92 0.51 -18.92 -6.75
C LEU A 92 -0.84 -19.55 -6.35
N ILE A 93 -1.95 -18.87 -6.59
CA ILE A 93 -3.29 -19.31 -6.15
C ILE A 93 -3.64 -20.72 -6.69
N PRO A 94 -3.41 -21.05 -7.97
CA PRO A 94 -3.71 -22.39 -8.49
C PRO A 94 -2.97 -23.54 -7.80
N LYS A 95 -1.79 -23.29 -7.20
CA LYS A 95 -1.03 -24.33 -6.48
C LYS A 95 -1.79 -24.85 -5.26
N PHE A 96 -2.70 -24.05 -4.71
CA PHE A 96 -3.54 -24.38 -3.57
C PHE A 96 -4.99 -24.62 -3.97
N ALA A 97 -5.30 -24.82 -5.26
CA ALA A 97 -6.66 -24.96 -5.76
C ALA A 97 -7.46 -26.13 -5.15
N HIS A 98 -6.77 -27.16 -4.68
CA HIS A 98 -7.38 -28.34 -4.07
C HIS A 98 -7.32 -28.36 -2.54
N ASP A 99 -6.80 -27.32 -1.90
CA ASP A 99 -6.79 -27.23 -0.44
C ASP A 99 -8.17 -26.73 0.06
N PRO A 100 -8.92 -27.57 0.79
CA PRO A 100 -10.24 -27.20 1.32
C PRO A 100 -10.17 -26.18 2.46
N LYS A 101 -8.99 -25.93 3.04
CA LYS A 101 -8.76 -24.96 4.11
C LYS A 101 -8.26 -23.61 3.59
N MET A 102 -8.06 -23.48 2.28
CA MET A 102 -7.56 -22.25 1.67
C MET A 102 -8.60 -21.14 1.78
N LEU A 103 -8.24 -20.02 2.41
CA LEU A 103 -8.97 -18.75 2.38
C LEU A 103 -8.13 -17.71 1.64
N LEU A 104 -8.69 -17.11 0.60
CA LEU A 104 -8.07 -15.99 -0.10
C LEU A 104 -8.38 -14.68 0.63
N VAL A 105 -7.37 -13.92 1.02
CA VAL A 105 -7.51 -12.54 1.50
C VAL A 105 -6.76 -11.63 0.54
N LEU A 106 -7.51 -10.85 -0.24
CA LEU A 106 -7.01 -10.16 -1.44
C LEU A 106 -7.16 -8.64 -1.28
N ASP A 107 -6.05 -7.92 -1.43
CA ASP A 107 -5.98 -6.46 -1.45
C ASP A 107 -5.12 -5.98 -2.64
N PRO A 108 -5.61 -6.16 -3.89
CA PRO A 108 -4.84 -5.81 -5.08
C PRO A 108 -4.85 -4.29 -5.34
N PRO A 109 -3.85 -3.76 -6.07
CA PRO A 109 -3.84 -2.35 -6.48
C PRO A 109 -5.11 -1.97 -7.28
N TYR A 110 -5.72 -0.83 -6.95
CA TYR A 110 -6.97 -0.39 -7.58
C TYR A 110 -6.73 0.22 -8.98
N ILE A 111 -7.48 -0.28 -9.97
CA ILE A 111 -7.32 0.02 -11.42
C ILE A 111 -7.48 1.52 -11.72
N CYS A 112 -8.47 2.20 -11.13
CA CYS A 112 -8.82 3.59 -11.45
C CYS A 112 -8.28 4.61 -10.44
N THR A 113 -7.28 4.23 -9.63
CA THR A 113 -6.56 5.22 -8.84
C THR A 113 -5.54 5.93 -9.73
N ALA A 114 -5.35 7.24 -9.55
CA ALA A 114 -4.28 7.97 -10.20
C ALA A 114 -2.93 7.42 -9.73
N GLN A 115 -2.48 6.30 -10.29
CA GLN A 115 -1.25 5.60 -9.95
C GLN A 115 0.00 6.36 -10.43
N GLY A 116 -0.14 7.63 -10.85
CA GLY A 116 0.94 8.50 -11.31
C GLY A 116 2.01 8.82 -10.25
N SER A 117 1.80 8.44 -8.98
CA SER A 117 2.82 8.50 -7.93
C SER A 117 3.64 7.22 -7.76
N TYR A 118 3.26 6.10 -8.40
CA TYR A 118 4.09 4.90 -8.46
C TYR A 118 4.83 4.89 -9.80
N ARG A 119 6.08 5.38 -9.79
CA ARG A 119 7.10 5.00 -10.78
C ARG A 119 7.38 3.50 -10.60
N GLN A 120 6.49 2.64 -11.09
CA GLN A 120 6.68 1.20 -11.06
C GLN A 120 6.79 0.68 -12.49
N ASP A 121 7.91 0.02 -12.77
CA ASP A 121 8.17 -0.71 -14.02
C ASP A 121 7.17 -1.87 -14.25
N ASP A 122 6.37 -2.22 -13.22
CA ASP A 122 5.36 -3.29 -13.23
C ASP A 122 3.94 -2.72 -13.00
N TYR A 123 3.30 -2.24 -14.06
CA TYR A 123 1.94 -1.68 -14.03
C TYR A 123 0.86 -2.74 -13.71
N PHE A 124 0.10 -2.54 -12.63
CA PHE A 124 -1.10 -3.33 -12.31
C PHE A 124 -2.35 -2.71 -12.96
N GLY A 125 -2.55 -3.01 -14.23
CA GLY A 125 -3.72 -2.56 -15.00
C GLY A 125 -4.87 -3.57 -15.06
N MET A 126 -5.88 -3.22 -15.87
CA MET A 126 -7.06 -4.04 -16.13
C MET A 126 -6.72 -5.50 -16.50
N VAL A 127 -5.72 -5.73 -17.35
CA VAL A 127 -5.33 -7.10 -17.75
C VAL A 127 -4.82 -7.92 -16.55
N GLN A 128 -4.04 -7.31 -15.66
CA GLN A 128 -3.51 -8.00 -14.47
C GLN A 128 -4.64 -8.28 -13.46
N PHE A 129 -5.58 -7.36 -13.33
CA PHE A 129 -6.80 -7.58 -12.56
C PHE A 129 -7.64 -8.75 -13.11
N LEU A 130 -7.91 -8.78 -14.42
CA LEU A 130 -8.67 -9.88 -15.03
C LEU A 130 -7.97 -11.24 -14.87
N ARG A 131 -6.63 -11.27 -14.97
CA ARG A 131 -5.83 -12.47 -14.69
C ARG A 131 -5.93 -12.89 -13.23
N LEU A 132 -5.92 -11.96 -12.27
CA LEU A 132 -6.17 -12.30 -10.88
C LEU A 132 -7.57 -12.92 -10.73
N MET A 133 -8.60 -12.24 -11.25
CA MET A 133 -9.99 -12.70 -11.12
C MET A 133 -10.27 -14.05 -11.78
N SER A 134 -9.51 -14.45 -12.82
CA SER A 134 -9.70 -15.78 -13.42
C SER A 134 -9.39 -16.93 -12.44
N VAL A 135 -8.49 -16.70 -11.47
CA VAL A 135 -8.07 -17.70 -10.48
C VAL A 135 -8.73 -17.53 -9.11
N VAL A 136 -9.44 -16.43 -8.85
CA VAL A 136 -10.19 -16.23 -7.61
C VAL A 136 -11.35 -17.24 -7.53
N ARG A 137 -11.51 -17.84 -6.35
CA ARG A 137 -12.56 -18.80 -6.03
C ARG A 137 -12.93 -18.71 -4.54
N PRO A 138 -14.15 -19.07 -4.15
CA PRO A 138 -14.49 -19.24 -2.74
C PRO A 138 -13.62 -20.33 -2.06
N PRO A 139 -13.34 -20.18 -0.75
CA PRO A 139 -13.70 -19.02 0.07
C PRO A 139 -12.72 -17.84 -0.16
N PHE A 140 -13.24 -16.61 -0.26
CA PHE A 140 -12.44 -15.40 -0.42
C PHE A 140 -13.00 -14.20 0.36
N ILE A 141 -12.09 -13.30 0.72
CA ILE A 141 -12.31 -11.93 1.18
C ILE A 141 -11.52 -11.02 0.25
N PHE A 142 -12.17 -10.01 -0.31
CA PHE A 142 -11.61 -9.10 -1.29
C PHE A 142 -11.85 -7.66 -0.84
N PHE A 143 -10.76 -6.93 -0.61
CA PHE A 143 -10.78 -5.51 -0.33
C PHE A 143 -10.83 -4.73 -1.64
N SER A 144 -11.79 -3.81 -1.72
CA SER A 144 -12.06 -3.00 -2.90
C SER A 144 -12.53 -1.61 -2.46
N SER A 145 -12.64 -0.68 -3.39
CA SER A 145 -13.25 0.64 -3.13
C SER A 145 -14.11 1.08 -4.31
N THR A 146 -14.85 2.18 -4.18
CA THR A 146 -15.54 2.78 -5.34
C THR A 146 -14.61 3.15 -6.49
N ARG A 147 -13.29 3.27 -6.26
CA ARG A 147 -12.28 3.52 -7.30
C ARG A 147 -11.77 2.26 -7.99
N SER A 148 -12.26 1.09 -7.60
CA SER A 148 -11.79 -0.18 -8.15
C SER A 148 -12.73 -0.78 -9.21
N GLU A 149 -13.94 -0.21 -9.40
CA GLU A 149 -15.00 -0.75 -10.27
C GLU A 149 -15.30 -2.24 -10.00
N PHE A 150 -14.92 -2.75 -8.83
CA PHE A 150 -14.94 -4.17 -8.54
C PHE A 150 -16.35 -4.73 -8.48
N VAL A 151 -17.26 -3.99 -7.84
CA VAL A 151 -18.68 -4.37 -7.74
C VAL A 151 -19.31 -4.40 -9.14
N ASP A 152 -19.07 -3.38 -9.96
CA ASP A 152 -19.58 -3.32 -11.34
C ASP A 152 -19.05 -4.48 -12.20
N TYR A 153 -17.77 -4.86 -12.01
CA TYR A 153 -17.18 -6.04 -12.64
C TYR A 153 -17.89 -7.34 -12.22
N LEU A 154 -18.15 -7.52 -10.91
CA LEU A 154 -18.85 -8.71 -10.42
C LEU A 154 -20.28 -8.79 -10.98
N ASP A 155 -21.00 -7.67 -10.96
CA ASP A 155 -22.37 -7.59 -11.46
C ASP A 155 -22.40 -7.93 -12.96
N TRP A 156 -21.49 -7.37 -13.77
CA TRP A 156 -21.36 -7.74 -15.18
C TRP A 156 -21.08 -9.24 -15.38
N VAL A 157 -20.13 -9.82 -14.64
CA VAL A 157 -19.79 -11.26 -14.75
C VAL A 157 -21.00 -12.13 -14.44
N ILE A 158 -21.78 -11.78 -13.41
CA ILE A 158 -22.96 -12.52 -12.96
C ILE A 158 -24.11 -12.37 -13.96
N GLU A 159 -24.45 -11.14 -14.34
CA GLU A 159 -25.58 -10.85 -15.23
C GLU A 159 -25.39 -11.45 -16.62
N SER A 160 -24.16 -11.36 -17.16
CA SER A 160 -23.83 -11.90 -18.47
C SER A 160 -23.45 -13.38 -18.47
N LYS A 161 -23.47 -14.03 -17.29
CA LYS A 161 -23.11 -15.45 -17.08
C LYS A 161 -21.77 -15.82 -17.73
N GLN A 162 -20.75 -14.99 -17.50
CA GLN A 162 -19.40 -15.30 -17.97
C GLN A 162 -18.92 -16.62 -17.37
N ASN A 163 -17.92 -17.26 -18.00
CA ASN A 163 -17.42 -18.55 -17.53
C ASN A 163 -16.97 -18.48 -16.05
N GLY A 164 -17.57 -19.33 -15.21
CA GLY A 164 -17.28 -19.42 -13.78
C GLY A 164 -17.94 -18.32 -12.94
N TRP A 165 -18.98 -17.64 -13.43
CA TRP A 165 -19.80 -16.67 -12.70
C TRP A 165 -20.38 -17.23 -11.40
N GLU A 166 -20.61 -18.55 -11.31
CA GLU A 166 -21.13 -19.22 -10.12
C GLU A 166 -20.20 -19.06 -8.91
N ARG A 167 -18.89 -18.92 -9.16
CA ARG A 167 -17.87 -18.66 -8.13
C ARG A 167 -18.04 -17.29 -7.50
N LEU A 168 -18.66 -16.36 -8.22
CA LEU A 168 -18.77 -14.96 -7.85
C LEU A 168 -20.22 -14.54 -7.51
N SER A 169 -21.22 -15.36 -7.82
CA SER A 169 -22.62 -15.08 -7.46
C SER A 169 -22.88 -15.15 -5.95
N ASN A 170 -23.94 -14.50 -5.45
CA ASN A 170 -24.32 -14.53 -4.03
C ASN A 170 -23.20 -14.11 -3.06
N TYR A 171 -22.31 -13.20 -3.50
CA TYR A 171 -21.32 -12.60 -2.62
C TYR A 171 -22.00 -11.72 -1.56
N GLN A 172 -21.32 -11.48 -0.45
CA GLN A 172 -21.71 -10.54 0.57
C GLN A 172 -20.79 -9.32 0.52
N LYS A 173 -21.32 -8.13 0.86
CA LYS A 173 -20.57 -6.87 0.86
C LYS A 173 -20.78 -6.12 2.17
N ILE A 174 -19.69 -5.63 2.76
CA ILE A 174 -19.68 -4.66 3.87
C ILE A 174 -18.99 -3.39 3.36
N SER A 175 -19.64 -2.24 3.56
CA SER A 175 -19.17 -0.95 3.07
C SER A 175 -18.83 0.00 4.23
N LEU A 176 -17.69 0.69 4.14
CA LEU A 176 -17.26 1.74 5.06
C LEU A 176 -17.11 3.06 4.28
N GLN A 177 -17.83 4.10 4.70
CA GLN A 177 -17.66 5.44 4.13
C GLN A 177 -16.48 6.13 4.79
N THR A 178 -15.49 6.51 3.99
CA THR A 178 -14.33 7.26 4.45
C THR A 178 -14.19 8.58 3.67
N SER A 179 -13.77 9.62 4.38
CA SER A 179 -13.47 10.93 3.81
C SER A 179 -11.98 11.18 3.94
N LEU A 180 -11.27 11.29 2.81
CA LEU A 180 -9.88 11.75 2.80
C LEU A 180 -9.83 13.27 3.08
N ASN A 181 -10.79 14.04 2.55
CA ASN A 181 -10.86 15.50 2.64
C ASN A 181 -12.33 15.99 2.53
N TYR A 182 -12.58 17.29 2.77
CA TYR A 182 -13.93 17.91 2.65
C TYR A 182 -14.63 17.66 1.28
N SER A 183 -13.86 17.45 0.21
CA SER A 183 -14.36 17.27 -1.16
C SER A 183 -14.27 15.84 -1.70
N ALA A 184 -13.57 14.91 -1.02
CA ALA A 184 -13.29 13.57 -1.53
C ALA A 184 -13.80 12.50 -0.55
N LYS A 185 -14.97 11.94 -0.87
CA LYS A 185 -15.54 10.75 -0.21
C LYS A 185 -15.30 9.54 -1.11
N TYR A 186 -14.88 8.43 -0.54
CA TYR A 186 -14.87 7.13 -1.22
C TYR A 186 -15.34 6.07 -0.23
N GLU A 187 -15.85 4.98 -0.78
CA GLU A 187 -16.38 3.86 0.00
C GLU A 187 -15.38 2.71 -0.15
N ASP A 188 -14.88 2.23 0.99
CA ASP A 188 -14.11 1.00 1.06
C ASP A 188 -15.08 -0.16 1.25
N ASN A 189 -14.87 -1.22 0.48
CA ASN A 189 -15.75 -2.36 0.35
C ASN A 189 -14.98 -3.64 0.70
N LEU A 190 -15.52 -4.40 1.64
CA LEU A 190 -15.12 -5.78 1.89
C LEU A 190 -16.15 -6.69 1.23
N VAL A 191 -15.75 -7.37 0.17
CA VAL A 191 -16.58 -8.31 -0.58
C VAL A 191 -16.11 -9.73 -0.29
N PHE A 192 -17.01 -10.64 0.05
CA PHE A 192 -16.62 -11.99 0.46
C PHE A 192 -17.65 -13.06 0.08
N LYS A 193 -17.16 -14.29 -0.05
CA LYS A 193 -17.98 -15.50 -0.27
C LYS A 193 -17.26 -16.71 0.31
N PHE A 194 -18.00 -17.60 0.96
CA PHE A 194 -17.50 -18.85 1.51
C PHE A 194 -17.93 -20.05 0.67
#